data_AF-A0A1E1WGX7-F1
#
_entry.id   AF-A0A1E1WGX7-F1
#
_cell.length_a   1.000
_cell.length_b   1.000
_cell.length_c   1.000
_cell.angle_alpha   90.00
_cell.angle_beta   90.00
_cell.angle_gamma   90.00
#
_symmetry.space_group_name_H-M   'P 1'
#
loop_
_entity.id
_entity.type
_entity.pdbx_description
1 polymer ?
#
loop_
_entity_poly.entity_id
_entity_poly.type
_entity_poly.pdbx_seq_one_letter_code
_entity_poly.pdbx_strand_id
1 'polypeptide(L)'
;PPILAINCGGVTAHEKAYWAKGTQKDAPEPSKRGGSGKPCRYGLHCARPGCRFKHPDRPSPTQSTSSKSPTHESHCVLPHQLVIRLQSDGDVIINDKQSEQSPMHSPKQDPNKNKKKPVTTHLEEEYTLSAAVVCVEDNPKNLVAYIQTDRGTEPHWYLFNDMTIVPVSAEEVVHFGAWWKTPCVLFYSAGS
;
A
#
# COMPACT_ATOMS: atom_id res chain seq x y z
N PRO A 1 11.65 -19.67 -7.24
CA PRO A 1 12.38 -19.99 -5.99
C PRO A 1 11.39 -20.07 -4.82
N PRO A 2 11.65 -20.86 -3.76
CA PRO A 2 10.66 -21.04 -2.70
C PRO A 2 10.38 -19.74 -1.91
N ILE A 3 11.38 -18.86 -1.79
CA ILE A 3 11.27 -17.56 -1.13
C ILE A 3 11.83 -16.48 -2.06
N LEU A 4 11.10 -15.38 -2.19
CA LEU A 4 11.48 -14.16 -2.88
C LEU A 4 11.58 -13.03 -1.86
N ALA A 5 12.74 -12.39 -1.77
CA ALA A 5 12.96 -11.22 -0.92
C ALA A 5 13.07 -9.95 -1.79
N ILE A 6 12.28 -8.93 -1.49
CA ILE A 6 12.27 -7.65 -2.19
C ILE A 6 12.74 -6.57 -1.21
N ASN A 7 13.86 -5.94 -1.52
CA ASN A 7 14.34 -4.79 -0.77
C ASN A 7 13.53 -3.54 -1.16
N CYS A 8 12.98 -2.87 -0.16
CA CYS A 8 12.15 -1.67 -0.29
C CYS A 8 12.84 -0.41 0.25
N GLY A 9 14.15 -0.48 0.54
CA GLY A 9 14.94 0.48 1.31
C GLY A 9 14.98 1.93 0.85
N GLY A 10 14.18 2.33 -0.15
CA GLY A 10 13.88 3.73 -0.44
C GLY A 10 15.13 4.57 -0.57
N VAL A 11 16.15 4.02 -1.20
CA VAL A 11 17.50 4.60 -1.28
C VAL A 11 17.44 5.86 -2.13
N THR A 12 16.52 5.90 -3.09
CA THR A 12 16.28 7.06 -3.95
C THR A 12 15.01 7.83 -3.56
N ALA A 13 14.99 9.13 -3.85
CA ALA A 13 13.81 9.98 -3.64
C ALA A 13 12.58 9.47 -4.45
N HIS A 14 12.82 8.83 -5.61
CA HIS A 14 11.79 8.23 -6.43
C HIS A 14 11.11 7.05 -5.74
N GLU A 15 11.89 6.15 -5.13
CA GLU A 15 11.36 5.01 -4.37
C GLU A 15 10.58 5.47 -3.14
N LYS A 16 11.08 6.48 -2.40
CA LYS A 16 10.34 7.07 -1.28
C LYS A 16 9.00 7.67 -1.75
N ALA A 17 8.99 8.33 -2.90
CA ALA A 17 7.77 8.91 -3.48
C ALA A 17 6.77 7.84 -3.93
N TYR A 18 7.23 6.68 -4.42
CA TYR A 18 6.38 5.55 -4.79
C TYR A 18 5.55 5.07 -3.59
N TRP A 19 6.20 4.85 -2.45
CA TRP A 19 5.51 4.41 -1.22
C TRP A 19 4.62 5.50 -0.61
N ALA A 20 5.03 6.77 -0.69
CA ALA A 20 4.28 7.89 -0.13
C ALA A 20 3.01 8.27 -0.91
N LYS A 21 2.89 7.88 -2.19
CA LYS A 21 1.73 8.23 -3.01
C LYS A 21 0.53 7.31 -2.79
N GLY A 22 0.73 6.12 -2.21
CA GLY A 22 -0.28 5.06 -2.27
C GLY A 22 -0.69 4.75 -3.72
N THR A 23 -1.45 3.70 -3.95
CA THR A 23 -2.11 3.50 -5.24
C THR A 23 -3.14 4.61 -5.42
N GLN A 24 -2.77 5.72 -6.06
CA GLN A 24 -3.75 6.64 -6.64
C GLN A 24 -4.45 5.90 -7.78
N LYS A 25 -5.53 5.19 -7.45
CA LYS A 25 -6.54 4.86 -8.43
C LYS A 25 -7.21 6.18 -8.79
N ASP A 26 -6.99 6.65 -10.01
CA ASP A 26 -7.68 7.82 -10.58
C ASP A 26 -9.17 7.73 -10.26
N ALA A 27 -9.64 8.58 -9.35
CA ALA A 27 -11.04 8.71 -8.98
C ALA A 27 -11.50 10.14 -9.32
N PRO A 28 -12.66 10.30 -9.97
CA PRO A 28 -13.15 11.62 -10.39
C PRO A 28 -13.56 12.48 -9.18
N GLU A 29 -13.27 13.78 -9.28
CA GLU A 29 -13.44 14.87 -8.31
C GLU A 29 -14.59 14.74 -7.28
N PRO A 30 -14.36 15.02 -5.97
CA PRO A 30 -15.38 14.90 -4.95
C PRO A 30 -16.28 16.15 -4.84
N SER A 31 -17.59 15.91 -4.93
CA SER A 31 -18.65 16.86 -4.61
C SER A 31 -18.77 17.12 -3.10
N LYS A 32 -18.84 18.39 -2.69
CA LYS A 32 -18.91 18.87 -1.29
C LYS A 32 -20.21 18.44 -0.58
N ARG A 33 -20.11 17.84 0.62
CA ARG A 33 -21.21 17.80 1.63
C ARG A 33 -20.74 18.12 3.05
N GLY A 34 -21.54 18.93 3.75
CA GLY A 34 -21.22 19.79 4.91
C GLY A 34 -21.04 19.12 6.29
N GLY A 35 -20.58 19.91 7.27
CA GLY A 35 -20.33 19.50 8.66
C GLY A 35 -21.54 19.73 9.58
N SER A 36 -21.79 18.81 10.50
CA SER A 36 -22.89 18.86 11.46
C SER A 36 -22.49 19.63 12.72
N GLY A 37 -23.31 20.61 13.13
CA GLY A 37 -23.04 21.55 14.23
C GLY A 37 -23.07 20.99 15.66
N LYS A 38 -22.76 19.70 15.86
CA LYS A 38 -22.75 19.04 17.17
C LYS A 38 -21.41 19.29 17.91
N PRO A 39 -21.40 19.41 19.25
CA PRO A 39 -20.16 19.59 20.02
C PRO A 39 -19.31 18.31 20.01
N CYS A 40 -17.99 18.48 20.04
CA CYS A 40 -17.07 17.35 20.03
C CYS A 40 -17.12 16.58 21.35
N ARG A 41 -17.25 15.26 21.27
CA ARG A 41 -17.23 14.35 22.43
C ARG A 41 -15.97 14.50 23.30
N TYR A 42 -14.83 14.82 22.68
CA TYR A 42 -13.54 14.94 23.35
C TYR A 42 -13.21 16.37 23.79
N GLY A 43 -14.12 17.33 23.52
CA GLY A 43 -13.98 18.72 23.94
C GLY A 43 -12.61 19.31 23.59
N LEU A 44 -12.09 20.13 24.50
CA LEU A 44 -10.81 20.84 24.34
C LEU A 44 -9.58 19.92 24.21
N HIS A 45 -9.69 18.65 24.61
CA HIS A 45 -8.61 17.67 24.53
C HIS A 45 -8.64 16.85 23.23
N CYS A 46 -9.47 17.23 22.25
CA CYS A 46 -9.51 16.55 20.95
C CYS A 46 -8.22 16.82 20.16
N ALA A 47 -7.31 15.84 20.14
CA ALA A 47 -6.07 15.92 19.35
C ALA A 47 -6.26 15.63 17.85
N ARG A 48 -7.49 15.29 17.40
CA ARG A 48 -7.76 14.87 16.02
C ARG A 48 -7.69 16.07 15.05
N PRO A 49 -6.69 16.14 14.16
CA PRO A 49 -6.60 17.21 13.17
C PRO A 49 -7.84 17.17 12.26
N GLY A 50 -8.47 18.32 12.03
CA GLY A 50 -9.66 18.41 11.19
C GLY A 50 -10.98 17.90 11.79
N CYS A 51 -11.07 17.71 13.12
CA CYS A 51 -12.33 17.33 13.78
C CYS A 51 -13.51 18.25 13.37
N ARG A 52 -14.56 17.65 12.80
CA ARG A 52 -15.73 18.35 12.22
C ARG A 52 -16.76 18.81 13.26
N PHE A 53 -16.55 18.48 14.54
CA PHE A 53 -17.42 18.85 15.66
C PHE A 53 -16.93 20.14 16.34
N LYS A 54 -17.84 20.88 16.98
CA LYS A 54 -17.53 22.18 17.60
C LYS A 54 -16.69 22.05 18.88
N HIS A 55 -15.74 22.97 19.08
CA HIS A 55 -14.91 23.10 20.28
C HIS A 55 -15.01 24.54 20.82
N PRO A 56 -15.04 24.76 22.15
CA PRO A 56 -15.23 26.10 22.75
C PRO A 56 -14.18 27.15 22.36
N ASP A 57 -12.89 26.78 22.29
CA ASP A 57 -11.79 27.73 22.06
C ASP A 57 -11.15 27.66 20.66
N ARG A 58 -11.76 26.89 19.73
CA ARG A 58 -11.26 26.83 18.34
C ARG A 58 -12.10 27.78 17.48
N PRO A 59 -11.56 28.92 17.01
CA PRO A 59 -12.32 29.82 16.16
C PRO A 59 -12.80 29.07 14.91
N SER A 60 -14.11 29.16 14.64
CA SER A 60 -14.77 28.56 13.48
C SER A 60 -14.05 28.99 12.20
N PRO A 61 -13.77 28.08 11.24
CA PRO A 61 -13.04 28.43 10.04
C PRO A 61 -13.97 29.17 9.08
N THR A 62 -14.11 30.47 9.28
CA THR A 62 -14.63 31.39 8.25
C THR A 62 -13.48 32.31 7.86
N GLN A 63 -13.03 32.12 6.62
CA GLN A 63 -12.16 33.02 5.85
C GLN A 63 -10.72 33.22 6.37
N SER A 64 -9.80 32.50 5.74
CA SER A 64 -8.49 33.07 5.37
C SER A 64 -7.84 32.21 4.29
N THR A 65 -7.41 32.89 3.24
CA THR A 65 -6.73 32.42 2.05
C THR A 65 -5.29 32.03 2.34
N SER A 66 -4.94 30.76 2.21
CA SER A 66 -3.57 30.31 1.92
C SER A 66 -3.53 28.80 1.67
N SER A 67 -3.10 28.41 0.47
CA SER A 67 -2.45 27.13 0.13
C SER A 67 -2.96 25.87 0.86
N LYS A 68 -3.98 25.25 0.28
CA LYS A 68 -4.38 23.87 0.61
C LYS A 68 -3.30 22.91 0.13
N SER A 69 -2.42 22.44 1.01
CA SER A 69 -1.86 21.10 0.85
C SER A 69 -2.96 20.10 1.28
N PRO A 70 -3.33 19.13 0.44
CA PRO A 70 -4.16 18.03 0.92
C PRO A 70 -3.26 17.20 1.84
N THR A 71 -3.55 17.17 3.14
CA THR A 71 -3.15 16.03 3.98
C THR A 71 -3.97 14.84 3.51
N HIS A 72 -3.57 14.27 2.38
CA HIS A 72 -4.00 12.95 1.95
C HIS A 72 -3.48 12.00 3.03
N GLU A 73 -4.35 11.26 3.70
CA GLU A 73 -3.91 10.11 4.50
C GLU A 73 -3.32 9.11 3.49
N SER A 74 -2.03 9.27 3.19
CA SER A 74 -1.31 8.41 2.26
C SER A 74 -1.12 7.06 2.93
N HIS A 75 -1.88 6.07 2.47
CA HIS A 75 -1.70 4.68 2.87
C HIS A 75 -0.76 3.99 1.88
N CYS A 76 0.25 3.31 2.41
CA CYS A 76 1.05 2.37 1.64
C CYS A 76 0.24 1.08 1.49
N VAL A 77 0.20 0.51 0.28
CA VAL A 77 -0.45 -0.77 0.00
C VAL A 77 0.59 -1.78 -0.46
N LEU A 78 0.72 -2.89 0.28
CA LEU A 78 1.58 -4.00 -0.11
C LEU A 78 0.79 -5.03 -0.94
N PRO A 79 1.32 -5.50 -2.09
CA PRO A 79 0.68 -6.57 -2.85
C PRO A 79 0.61 -7.85 -2.02
N HIS A 80 -0.58 -8.44 -1.89
CA HIS A 80 -0.76 -9.70 -1.17
C HIS A 80 -0.19 -10.89 -1.96
N GLN A 81 -0.38 -10.87 -3.28
CA GLN A 81 0.01 -11.94 -4.19
C GLN A 81 0.65 -11.34 -5.44
N LEU A 82 1.79 -11.90 -5.84
CA LEU A 82 2.51 -11.53 -7.05
C LEU A 82 2.51 -12.72 -8.02
N VAL A 83 2.29 -12.43 -9.29
CA VAL A 83 2.47 -13.39 -10.38
C VAL A 83 3.67 -12.93 -11.18
N ILE A 84 4.70 -13.77 -11.24
CA ILE A 84 5.93 -13.51 -12.00
C ILE A 84 5.94 -14.41 -13.23
N ARG A 85 6.02 -13.80 -14.41
CA ARG A 85 6.05 -14.48 -15.71
C ARG A 85 7.39 -14.22 -16.40
N LEU A 86 8.12 -15.29 -16.74
CA LEU A 86 9.29 -15.23 -17.63
C LEU A 86 8.82 -15.44 -19.07
N GLN A 87 9.05 -14.47 -19.93
CA GLN A 87 8.75 -14.51 -21.36
C GLN A 87 9.81 -15.32 -22.12
N SER A 88 9.46 -15.81 -23.31
CA SER A 88 10.36 -16.59 -24.18
C SER A 88 11.59 -15.81 -24.68
N ASP A 89 11.55 -14.48 -24.65
CA ASP A 89 12.65 -13.59 -25.02
C ASP A 89 13.55 -13.22 -23.83
N GLY A 90 13.23 -13.71 -22.62
CA GLY A 90 13.97 -13.43 -21.40
C GLY A 90 13.40 -12.28 -20.57
N ASP A 91 12.37 -11.58 -21.04
CA ASP A 91 11.73 -10.50 -20.28
C ASP A 91 10.94 -11.05 -19.08
N VAL A 92 10.90 -10.29 -17.99
CA VAL A 92 10.17 -10.66 -16.76
C VAL A 92 9.02 -9.68 -16.55
N ILE A 93 7.81 -10.23 -16.40
CA ILE A 93 6.59 -9.46 -16.09
C ILE A 93 6.16 -9.80 -14.67
N ILE A 94 5.86 -8.78 -13.87
CA ILE A 94 5.39 -8.92 -12.49
C ILE A 94 4.04 -8.22 -12.37
N ASN A 95 3.00 -8.96 -11.97
CA ASN A 95 1.65 -8.44 -11.78
C ASN A 95 1.16 -8.71 -10.34
N ASP A 96 0.36 -7.81 -9.79
CA ASP A 96 -0.44 -8.11 -8.60
C ASP A 96 -1.68 -8.91 -9.02
N LYS A 97 -1.98 -10.03 -8.35
CA LYS A 97 -3.14 -10.87 -8.68
C LYS A 97 -4.48 -10.12 -8.57
N GLN A 98 -4.57 -9.05 -7.76
CA GLN A 98 -5.78 -8.22 -7.69
C GLN A 98 -6.07 -7.42 -8.97
N SER A 99 -5.09 -7.25 -9.85
CA SER A 99 -5.21 -6.42 -11.06
C SER A 99 -5.84 -7.13 -12.28
N GLU A 100 -6.12 -8.44 -12.21
CA GLU A 100 -6.64 -9.20 -13.36
C GLU A 100 -8.18 -9.11 -13.58
N GLN A 101 -8.91 -8.27 -12.82
CA GLN A 101 -10.29 -7.90 -13.21
C GLN A 101 -10.30 -6.76 -14.23
N SER A 102 -9.81 -7.03 -15.44
CA SER A 102 -10.07 -6.22 -16.63
C SER A 102 -10.12 -7.16 -17.83
N PRO A 103 -11.26 -7.34 -18.51
CA PRO A 103 -11.29 -8.12 -19.73
C PRO A 103 -10.38 -7.43 -20.75
N MET A 104 -9.51 -8.22 -21.39
CA MET A 104 -8.68 -7.83 -22.53
C MET A 104 -9.38 -6.80 -23.43
N HIS A 105 -9.04 -5.52 -23.29
CA HIS A 105 -9.24 -4.59 -24.38
C HIS A 105 -8.10 -4.86 -25.39
N SER A 106 -8.46 -5.65 -26.38
CA SER A 106 -7.70 -5.84 -27.61
C SER A 106 -7.26 -4.47 -28.15
N PRO A 107 -5.96 -4.20 -28.35
CA PRO A 107 -5.54 -3.02 -29.06
C PRO A 107 -6.05 -3.13 -30.50
N LYS A 108 -6.83 -2.14 -30.95
CA LYS A 108 -7.16 -1.97 -32.36
C LYS A 108 -5.85 -1.98 -33.15
N GLN A 109 -5.70 -2.96 -34.05
CA GLN A 109 -4.52 -3.11 -34.88
C GLN A 109 -4.42 -1.95 -35.87
N ASP A 110 -3.42 -1.09 -35.68
CA ASP A 110 -2.87 -0.28 -36.77
C ASP A 110 -2.11 -1.20 -37.74
N PRO A 111 -2.40 -1.19 -39.05
CA PRO A 111 -1.91 -2.20 -39.99
C PRO A 111 -0.45 -2.01 -40.44
N ASN A 112 0.41 -1.33 -39.69
CA ASN A 112 1.75 -1.01 -40.19
C ASN A 112 2.85 -0.94 -39.12
N LYS A 113 3.52 -2.08 -38.84
CA LYS A 113 4.98 -2.23 -38.68
C LYS A 113 5.38 -3.60 -38.10
N ASN A 114 6.25 -4.30 -38.84
CA ASN A 114 7.15 -5.40 -38.46
C ASN A 114 6.56 -6.57 -37.63
N LYS A 115 6.47 -7.73 -38.29
CA LYS A 115 6.23 -9.06 -37.69
C LYS A 115 7.29 -9.38 -36.62
N LYS A 116 7.09 -8.91 -35.38
CA LYS A 116 7.72 -9.50 -34.20
C LYS A 116 7.06 -10.85 -33.96
N LYS A 117 7.85 -11.89 -33.72
CA LYS A 117 7.33 -13.22 -33.33
C LYS A 117 6.44 -13.04 -32.09
N PRO A 118 5.35 -13.83 -31.95
CA PRO A 118 4.56 -13.80 -30.72
C PRO A 118 5.47 -14.19 -29.56
N VAL A 119 5.64 -13.27 -28.61
CA VAL A 119 6.34 -13.57 -27.35
C VAL A 119 5.35 -14.33 -26.47
N THR A 120 5.75 -15.51 -25.98
CA THR A 120 4.90 -16.39 -25.18
C THR A 120 5.50 -16.55 -23.79
N THR A 121 4.64 -16.69 -22.77
CA THR A 121 5.09 -17.02 -21.41
C THR A 121 5.75 -18.40 -21.38
N HIS A 122 6.97 -18.46 -20.85
CA HIS A 122 7.76 -19.67 -20.70
C HIS A 122 7.62 -20.29 -19.30
N LEU A 123 7.55 -19.46 -18.27
CA LEU A 123 7.36 -19.89 -16.87
C LEU A 123 6.46 -18.88 -16.15
N GLU A 124 5.59 -19.39 -15.29
CA GLU A 124 4.74 -18.59 -14.41
C GLU A 124 4.82 -19.15 -13.00
N GLU A 125 5.02 -18.27 -12.01
CA GLU A 125 5.12 -18.66 -10.61
C GLU A 125 4.37 -17.64 -9.74
N GLU A 126 3.53 -18.15 -8.83
CA GLU A 126 2.73 -17.36 -7.91
C GLU A 126 3.40 -17.27 -6.54
N TYR A 127 3.42 -16.06 -5.99
CA TYR A 127 4.11 -15.70 -4.76
C TYR A 127 3.14 -15.01 -3.80
N THR A 128 3.02 -15.50 -2.58
CA THR A 128 2.18 -14.90 -1.53
C THR A 128 3.03 -14.23 -0.48
N LEU A 129 2.64 -13.02 -0.05
CA LEU A 129 3.32 -12.28 1.01
C LEU A 129 3.29 -13.13 2.30
N SER A 130 4.47 -13.40 2.86
CA SER A 130 4.64 -14.24 4.05
C SER A 130 5.30 -13.50 5.21
N ALA A 131 6.07 -12.46 4.93
CA ALA A 131 6.53 -11.52 5.95
C ALA A 131 6.84 -10.13 5.38
N ALA A 132 6.80 -9.12 6.24
CA ALA A 132 7.22 -7.76 5.91
C ALA A 132 8.00 -7.14 7.08
N VAL A 133 9.18 -6.61 6.81
CA VAL A 133 9.95 -5.79 7.76
C VAL A 133 9.67 -4.33 7.46
N VAL A 134 9.24 -3.59 8.47
CA VAL A 134 8.82 -2.19 8.37
C VAL A 134 9.60 -1.36 9.37
N CYS A 135 10.14 -0.23 8.92
CA CYS A 135 10.69 0.78 9.81
C CYS A 135 9.57 1.70 10.29
N VAL A 136 9.46 1.82 11.60
CA VAL A 136 8.63 2.78 12.30
C VAL A 136 9.46 4.03 12.58
N GLU A 137 8.99 5.17 12.08
CA GLU A 137 9.61 6.50 12.22
C GLU A 137 9.32 7.12 13.59
N ASP A 138 9.61 6.36 14.66
CA ASP A 138 9.65 6.86 16.04
C ASP A 138 11.04 7.47 16.35
N ASN A 139 11.20 8.04 17.55
CA ASN A 139 12.49 8.52 18.06
C ASN A 139 12.87 7.80 19.36
N PRO A 140 13.80 6.80 19.32
CA PRO A 140 14.57 6.36 18.16
C PRO A 140 13.72 5.55 17.17
N LYS A 141 14.19 5.48 15.91
CA LYS A 141 13.56 4.63 14.89
C LYS A 141 13.60 3.17 15.33
N ASN A 142 12.56 2.43 14.98
CA ASN A 142 12.46 1.02 15.32
C ASN A 142 12.11 0.16 14.09
N LEU A 143 12.51 -1.11 14.09
CA LEU A 143 12.10 -2.09 13.10
C LEU A 143 11.06 -3.02 13.72
N VAL A 144 9.98 -3.26 12.99
CA VAL A 144 8.97 -4.25 13.35
C VAL A 144 8.79 -5.23 12.21
N ALA A 145 8.41 -6.46 12.54
CA ALA A 145 8.19 -7.51 11.55
C ALA A 145 6.75 -8.01 11.61
N TYR A 146 6.08 -8.01 10.46
CA TYR A 146 4.84 -8.73 10.25
C TYR A 146 5.16 -10.12 9.72
N ILE A 147 4.68 -11.16 10.38
CA ILE A 147 4.99 -12.56 10.01
C ILE A 147 3.69 -13.36 9.96
N GLN A 148 3.53 -14.10 8.86
CA GLN A 148 2.49 -15.11 8.71
C GLN A 148 3.00 -16.45 9.25
N THR A 149 2.34 -17.04 10.24
CA THR A 149 2.80 -18.29 10.88
C THR A 149 2.02 -19.52 10.45
N ASP A 150 0.81 -19.36 9.92
CA ASP A 150 -0.03 -20.46 9.44
C ASP A 150 -0.36 -20.26 7.96
N ARG A 151 -0.15 -21.32 7.17
CA ARG A 151 -0.48 -21.41 5.74
C ARG A 151 -1.65 -22.36 5.47
N GLY A 152 -2.42 -22.68 6.51
CA GLY A 152 -3.70 -23.38 6.38
C GLY A 152 -4.74 -22.54 5.63
N THR A 153 -6.02 -22.85 5.84
CA THR A 153 -7.13 -22.22 5.14
C THR A 153 -7.24 -20.71 5.38
N GLU A 154 -6.78 -20.20 6.53
CA GLU A 154 -6.73 -18.77 6.82
C GLU A 154 -5.36 -18.32 7.35
N PRO A 155 -4.82 -17.22 6.81
CA PRO A 155 -3.50 -16.73 7.20
C PRO A 155 -3.54 -16.03 8.56
N HIS A 156 -2.77 -16.54 9.52
CA HIS A 156 -2.60 -15.90 10.82
C HIS A 156 -1.38 -14.98 10.83
N TRP A 157 -1.62 -13.69 11.08
CA TRP A 157 -0.60 -12.66 11.07
C TRP A 157 -0.28 -12.15 12.47
N TYR A 158 1.00 -11.88 12.71
CA TYR A 158 1.50 -11.34 13.96
C TYR A 158 2.49 -10.20 13.70
N LEU A 159 2.41 -9.16 14.53
CA LEU A 159 3.39 -8.10 14.64
C LEU A 159 4.40 -8.47 15.73
N PHE A 160 5.66 -8.56 15.35
CA PHE A 160 6.81 -8.73 16.21
C PHE A 160 7.49 -7.38 16.41
N ASN A 161 7.58 -6.96 17.67
CA ASN A 161 8.30 -5.77 18.11
C ASN A 161 9.16 -6.17 19.32
N ASP A 162 10.45 -6.39 19.10
CA ASP A 162 11.37 -7.03 20.05
C ASP A 162 10.81 -8.35 20.60
N MET A 163 10.53 -8.41 21.90
CA MET A 163 9.95 -9.58 22.59
C MET A 163 8.41 -9.55 22.62
N THR A 164 7.80 -8.48 22.09
CA THR A 164 6.34 -8.31 22.06
C THR A 164 5.78 -8.88 20.78
N ILE A 165 4.81 -9.79 20.90
CA ILE A 165 4.12 -10.43 19.77
C ILE A 165 2.63 -10.17 19.92
N VAL A 166 2.02 -9.57 18.90
CA VAL A 166 0.60 -9.21 18.90
C VAL A 166 -0.06 -9.73 17.62
N PRO A 167 -1.20 -10.42 17.68
CA PRO A 167 -1.94 -10.81 16.49
C PRO A 167 -2.46 -9.56 15.77
N VAL A 168 -2.41 -9.56 14.44
CA VAL A 168 -2.90 -8.46 13.59
C VAL A 168 -3.74 -9.00 12.44
N SER A 169 -4.58 -8.15 11.84
CA SER A 169 -5.33 -8.55 10.66
C SER A 169 -4.45 -8.51 9.40
N ALA A 170 -4.77 -9.33 8.40
CA ALA A 170 -4.11 -9.25 7.09
C ALA A 170 -4.24 -7.84 6.46
N GLU A 171 -5.35 -7.14 6.72
CA GLU A 171 -5.57 -5.77 6.25
C GLU A 171 -4.57 -4.79 6.85
N GLU A 172 -4.23 -4.91 8.14
CA GLU A 172 -3.23 -4.06 8.79
C GLU A 172 -1.82 -4.24 8.19
N VAL A 173 -1.47 -5.48 7.83
CA VAL A 173 -0.17 -5.79 7.24
C VAL A 173 0.00 -5.08 5.90
N VAL A 174 -1.05 -5.10 5.07
CA VAL A 174 -0.97 -4.53 3.72
C VAL A 174 -1.35 -3.06 3.65
N HIS A 175 -2.11 -2.52 4.60
CA HIS A 175 -2.52 -1.12 4.62
C HIS A 175 -1.99 -0.43 5.88
N PHE A 176 -0.93 0.38 5.72
CA PHE A 176 -0.41 1.19 6.83
C PHE A 176 -0.12 2.63 6.43
N GLY A 177 -0.13 3.53 7.42
CA GLY A 177 0.11 4.95 7.20
C GLY A 177 1.55 5.23 6.77
N ALA A 178 1.73 5.72 5.55
CA ALA A 178 3.06 5.97 4.98
C ALA A 178 3.82 7.13 5.65
N TRP A 179 3.15 7.93 6.50
CA TRP A 179 3.78 9.06 7.20
C TRP A 179 4.68 8.65 8.38
N TRP A 180 4.54 7.42 8.88
CA TRP A 180 5.28 6.94 10.05
C TRP A 180 5.77 5.49 9.94
N LYS A 181 5.42 4.80 8.85
CA LYS A 181 5.89 3.44 8.55
C LYS A 181 6.42 3.39 7.13
N THR A 182 7.60 2.79 6.97
CA THR A 182 8.23 2.56 5.66
C THR A 182 8.58 1.09 5.51
N PRO A 183 8.08 0.37 4.48
CA PRO A 183 8.51 -1.01 4.25
C PRO A 183 10.01 -1.04 3.90
N CYS A 184 10.74 -1.97 4.50
CA CYS A 184 12.17 -2.15 4.30
C CYS A 184 12.47 -3.41 3.49
N VAL A 185 11.82 -4.53 3.82
CA VAL A 185 12.00 -5.79 3.11
C VAL A 185 10.67 -6.53 3.08
N LEU A 186 10.26 -7.02 1.92
CA LEU A 186 9.11 -7.90 1.76
C LEU A 186 9.60 -9.31 1.45
N PHE A 187 9.00 -10.30 2.09
CA PHE A 187 9.23 -11.71 1.83
C PHE A 187 7.95 -12.31 1.26
N TYR A 188 8.09 -12.87 0.07
CA TYR A 188 7.07 -13.67 -0.56
C TYR A 188 7.53 -15.12 -0.60
N SER A 189 6.57 -16.03 -0.66
CA SER A 189 6.86 -17.45 -0.82
C SER A 189 6.02 -18.03 -1.94
N ALA A 190 6.63 -18.91 -2.71
CA ALA A 190 5.93 -19.61 -3.78
C ALA A 190 4.76 -20.42 -3.20
N GLY A 191 3.64 -20.47 -3.92
CA GLY A 191 2.56 -21.41 -3.61
C GLY A 191 3.08 -22.85 -3.71
N SER A 192 2.93 -23.63 -2.63
CA SER A 192 3.22 -25.07 -2.61
C SER A 192 2.10 -25.87 -3.24
#